data_AF-C3ZJB1-F1
#
_entry.id   AF-C3ZJB1-F1
#
_cell.length_a   1.000
_cell.length_b   1.000
_cell.length_c   1.000
_cell.angle_alpha   90.00
_cell.angle_beta   90.00
_cell.angle_gamma   90.00
#
_symmetry.space_group_name_H-M   'P 1'
#
loop_
_entity.id
_entity.type
_entity.pdbx_description
1 polymer ?
#
loop_
_entity_poly.entity_id
_entity_poly.type
_entity_poly.pdbx_seq_one_letter_code
_entity_poly.pdbx_strand_id
1 'polypeptide(L)'
;MLLCPPGKALTYLLLAPPSGKLPAHTPIRRAAIDLIGRGFTVWEPYMDVSAVLLGLLELCCDAEKHAASMMSGLPLTPAADSCRTARHALSLIATARPSAFITTMAKEVARHAAMAANAQSQSAPIHTSVLVRGKPEILRVIELLIDKMQSDVAELIVEVMDITVHCLDAAQLKQKGLQETFPAICRFNMVSYDNHSRRIAVGARNGYLALYDQKTAKCQMIAAHGAPVMAVAFSPDGRHLATYSYQENKLLFWQMAAGLFGMMSGSSIKCIRSHDTRPARAGSNTSLNSLLKGVRLVWITQKNVIVLTGDGSEQKFSV
;
A
#
# COMPACT_ATOMS: atom_id res chain seq x y z
N MET A 1 -6.35 20.44 38.77
CA MET A 1 -5.59 19.23 38.37
C MET A 1 -6.02 18.90 36.95
N LEU A 2 -5.28 19.38 35.95
CA LEU A 2 -5.59 19.17 34.53
C LEU A 2 -5.45 17.68 34.23
N LEU A 3 -6.59 16.96 34.15
CA LEU A 3 -6.63 15.57 33.73
C LEU A 3 -6.03 15.48 32.33
N CYS A 4 -4.84 14.89 32.24
CA CYS A 4 -4.24 14.51 30.97
C CYS A 4 -5.28 13.66 30.22
N PRO A 5 -5.62 13.98 28.95
CA PRO A 5 -6.55 13.18 28.17
C PRO A 5 -6.09 11.71 28.22
N PRO A 6 -6.99 10.74 28.49
CA PRO A 6 -6.61 9.33 28.67
C PRO A 6 -5.68 8.82 27.55
N GLY A 7 -5.89 9.27 26.31
CA GLY A 7 -5.04 8.95 25.17
C GLY A 7 -3.56 9.29 25.36
N LYS A 8 -3.22 10.46 25.92
CA LYS A 8 -1.83 10.87 26.14
C LYS A 8 -1.11 10.00 27.18
N ALA A 9 -1.82 9.58 28.23
CA ALA A 9 -1.28 8.67 29.24
C ALA A 9 -1.02 7.28 28.66
N LEU A 10 -1.93 6.78 27.82
CA LEU A 10 -1.77 5.51 27.13
C LEU A 10 -0.60 5.55 26.14
N THR A 11 -0.50 6.61 25.33
CA THR A 11 0.63 6.81 24.41
C THR A 11 1.96 6.91 25.17
N TYR A 12 1.99 7.57 26.33
CA TYR A 12 3.17 7.60 27.19
C TYR A 12 3.59 6.19 27.63
N LEU A 13 2.65 5.36 28.08
CA LEU A 13 2.95 3.98 28.49
C LEU A 13 3.45 3.10 27.33
N LEU A 14 3.01 3.37 26.11
CA LEU A 14 3.52 2.70 24.90
C LEU A 14 4.95 3.15 24.58
N LEU A 15 5.21 4.46 24.55
CA LEU A 15 6.42 5.04 23.98
C LEU A 15 7.56 5.29 24.98
N ALA A 16 7.27 5.33 26.28
CA ALA A 16 8.28 5.61 27.29
C ALA A 16 9.39 4.54 27.25
N PRO A 17 10.69 4.92 27.25
CA PRO A 17 11.77 3.96 27.25
C PRO A 17 11.73 3.06 28.51
N PRO A 18 12.20 1.81 28.42
CA PRO A 18 12.28 0.94 29.58
C PRO A 18 13.17 1.55 30.68
N SER A 19 12.73 1.46 31.92
CA SER A 19 13.51 1.89 33.09
C SER A 19 13.28 0.93 34.25
N GLY A 20 14.08 1.03 35.32
CA GLY A 20 13.87 0.20 36.52
C GLY A 20 12.48 0.38 37.15
N LYS A 21 11.85 1.55 36.99
CA LYS A 21 10.48 1.82 37.47
C LYS A 21 9.39 1.37 36.49
N LEU A 22 9.70 1.31 35.20
CA LEU A 22 8.76 0.93 34.15
C LEU A 22 9.44 0.01 33.11
N PRO A 23 9.58 -1.29 33.41
CA PRO A 23 10.17 -2.27 32.49
C PRO A 23 9.46 -2.32 31.13
N ALA A 24 10.14 -2.86 30.11
CA ALA A 24 9.65 -2.92 28.74
C ALA A 24 8.34 -3.71 28.58
N HIS A 25 8.21 -4.80 29.32
CA HIS A 25 7.06 -5.71 29.23
C HIS A 25 6.42 -5.85 30.61
N THR A 26 5.32 -5.14 30.82
CA THR A 26 4.55 -5.14 32.07
C THR A 26 3.06 -5.21 31.78
N PRO A 27 2.25 -5.74 32.71
CA PRO A 27 0.78 -5.77 32.55
C PRO A 27 0.18 -4.39 32.26
N ILE A 28 0.72 -3.31 32.86
CA ILE A 28 0.23 -1.95 32.63
C ILE A 28 0.51 -1.45 31.20
N ARG A 29 1.71 -1.71 30.64
CA ARG A 29 2.00 -1.39 29.24
C ARG A 29 1.14 -2.21 28.29
N ARG A 30 0.97 -3.51 28.58
CA ARG A 30 0.12 -4.40 27.79
C ARG A 30 -1.36 -3.98 27.82
N ALA A 31 -1.88 -3.55 28.97
CA ALA A 31 -3.23 -2.99 29.08
C ALA A 31 -3.35 -1.70 28.27
N ALA A 32 -2.33 -0.83 28.29
CA ALA A 32 -2.32 0.38 27.48
C ALA A 32 -2.37 0.07 25.98
N ILE A 33 -1.61 -0.92 25.50
CA ILE A 33 -1.62 -1.37 24.10
C ILE A 33 -3.02 -1.87 23.69
N ASP A 34 -3.63 -2.74 24.49
CA ASP A 34 -4.97 -3.30 24.19
C ASP A 34 -6.04 -2.19 24.15
N LEU A 35 -5.99 -1.28 25.12
CA LEU A 35 -6.86 -0.11 25.15
C LEU A 35 -6.66 0.74 23.89
N ILE A 36 -5.41 1.11 23.54
CA ILE A 36 -5.11 1.92 22.34
C ILE A 36 -5.75 1.30 21.10
N GLY A 37 -5.60 -0.02 20.93
CA GLY A 37 -6.20 -0.73 19.80
C GLY A 37 -7.72 -0.61 19.76
N ARG A 38 -8.40 -0.84 20.88
CA ARG A 38 -9.88 -0.84 20.97
C ARG A 38 -10.49 0.56 20.96
N GLY A 39 -9.82 1.53 21.55
CA GLY A 39 -10.28 2.90 21.75
C GLY A 39 -9.72 3.91 20.75
N PHE A 40 -9.01 3.45 19.71
CA PHE A 40 -8.29 4.33 18.77
C PHE A 40 -9.17 5.46 18.21
N THR A 41 -10.37 5.14 17.74
CA THR A 41 -11.29 6.13 17.15
C THR A 41 -11.71 7.24 18.12
N VAL A 42 -11.71 6.96 19.42
CA VAL A 42 -12.06 7.92 20.47
C VAL A 42 -10.86 8.81 20.81
N TRP A 43 -9.64 8.26 20.78
CA TRP A 43 -8.44 8.96 21.25
C TRP A 43 -7.55 9.50 20.14
N GLU A 44 -7.78 9.11 18.88
CA GLU A 44 -7.06 9.55 17.68
C GLU A 44 -6.79 11.07 17.68
N PRO A 45 -7.74 11.97 17.99
CA PRO A 45 -7.49 13.42 18.00
C PRO A 45 -6.45 13.90 19.02
N TYR A 46 -6.12 13.07 20.01
CA TYR A 46 -5.22 13.40 21.11
C TYR A 46 -3.89 12.63 21.07
N MET A 47 -3.65 11.88 20.00
CA MET A 47 -2.49 11.01 19.83
C MET A 47 -1.62 11.44 18.64
N ASP A 48 -0.31 11.22 18.76
CA ASP A 48 0.56 11.16 17.59
C ASP A 48 0.40 9.77 16.95
N VAL A 49 -0.39 9.71 15.87
CA VAL A 49 -0.69 8.45 15.16
C VAL A 49 0.58 7.79 14.63
N SER A 50 1.55 8.56 14.11
CA SER A 50 2.80 8.00 13.60
C SER A 50 3.60 7.35 14.73
N ALA A 51 3.77 8.06 15.84
CA ALA A 51 4.49 7.53 16.99
C ALA A 51 3.82 6.28 17.57
N VAL A 52 2.48 6.27 17.66
CA VAL A 52 1.73 5.09 18.13
C VAL A 52 1.93 3.90 17.20
N LEU A 53 1.77 4.06 15.88
CA LEU A 53 1.93 2.97 14.93
C LEU A 53 3.35 2.42 14.92
N LEU A 54 4.37 3.29 14.95
CA LEU A 54 5.77 2.87 15.04
C LEU A 54 6.08 2.19 16.39
N GLY A 55 5.55 2.69 17.51
CA GLY A 55 5.71 2.05 18.81
C GLY A 55 5.09 0.65 18.88
N LEU A 56 3.93 0.45 18.25
CA LEU A 56 3.32 -0.87 18.12
C LEU A 56 4.11 -1.79 17.19
N LEU A 57 4.60 -1.27 16.05
CA LEU A 57 5.45 -2.02 15.13
C LEU A 57 6.76 -2.47 15.79
N GLU A 58 7.37 -1.63 16.63
CA GLU A 58 8.59 -1.97 17.37
C GLU A 58 8.41 -3.22 18.21
N LEU A 59 7.27 -3.34 18.90
CA LEU A 59 6.92 -4.52 19.70
C LEU A 59 6.66 -5.77 18.84
N CYS A 60 6.39 -5.59 17.54
CA CYS A 60 6.16 -6.68 16.59
C CYS A 60 7.45 -7.18 15.91
N CYS A 61 8.51 -6.36 15.86
CA CYS A 61 9.75 -6.68 15.14
C CYS A 61 10.43 -7.99 15.59
N ASP A 62 10.29 -8.39 16.85
CA ASP A 62 10.88 -9.62 17.39
C ASP A 62 9.89 -10.81 17.42
N ALA A 63 8.75 -10.76 16.71
CA ALA A 63 7.70 -11.79 16.76
C ALA A 63 8.22 -13.21 16.49
N GLU A 64 9.16 -13.38 15.56
CA GLU A 64 9.73 -14.69 15.21
C GLU A 64 10.53 -15.33 16.35
N LYS A 65 11.27 -14.52 17.13
CA LYS A 65 11.99 -15.00 18.32
C LYS A 65 11.03 -15.54 19.40
N HIS A 66 9.78 -15.08 19.38
CA HIS A 66 8.74 -15.47 20.32
C HIS A 66 7.78 -16.55 19.77
N ALA A 67 7.93 -16.94 18.50
CA ALA A 67 7.03 -17.90 17.82
C ALA A 67 7.03 -19.28 18.50
N ALA A 68 8.18 -19.74 18.99
CA ALA A 68 8.29 -21.00 19.74
C ALA A 68 7.46 -21.01 21.04
N SER A 69 7.35 -19.85 21.71
CA SER A 69 6.52 -19.70 22.90
C SER A 69 5.02 -19.63 22.58
N MET A 70 4.65 -19.14 21.38
CA MET A 70 3.25 -19.06 20.93
C MET A 70 2.66 -20.42 20.55
N MET A 71 3.49 -21.37 20.11
CA MET A 71 3.06 -22.66 19.56
C MET A 71 3.11 -23.82 20.56
N SER A 72 3.79 -23.66 21.70
CA SER A 72 4.13 -24.76 22.62
C SER A 72 3.08 -25.04 23.72
N GLY A 73 1.94 -24.34 23.72
CA GLY A 73 0.90 -24.51 24.75
C GLY A 73 1.31 -24.04 26.17
N LEU A 74 2.52 -23.51 26.32
CA LEU A 74 3.03 -22.89 27.54
C LEU A 74 2.50 -21.45 27.70
N PRO A 75 2.43 -20.91 28.93
CA PRO A 75 2.07 -19.51 29.14
C PRO A 75 3.07 -18.60 28.41
N LEU A 76 2.54 -17.59 27.72
CA LEU A 76 3.33 -16.64 26.96
C LEU A 76 4.30 -15.89 27.88
N THR A 77 5.53 -15.70 27.42
CA THR A 77 6.44 -14.75 28.07
C THR A 77 5.84 -13.33 28.00
N PRO A 78 6.18 -12.43 28.95
CA PRO A 78 5.67 -11.05 28.92
C PRO A 78 5.95 -10.31 27.59
N ALA A 79 7.09 -10.60 26.96
CA ALA A 79 7.45 -10.07 25.65
C ALA A 79 6.56 -10.64 24.53
N ALA A 80 6.31 -11.95 24.56
CA ALA A 80 5.41 -12.61 23.61
C ALA A 80 3.96 -12.11 23.73
N ASP A 81 3.45 -11.90 24.95
CA ASP A 81 2.10 -11.33 25.17
C ASP A 81 2.01 -9.86 24.71
N SER A 82 3.06 -9.07 24.96
CA SER A 82 3.15 -7.69 24.46
C SER A 82 3.13 -7.64 22.93
N CYS A 83 3.93 -8.49 22.27
CA CYS A 83 3.97 -8.62 20.82
C CYS A 83 2.59 -8.99 20.25
N ARG A 84 1.95 -10.05 20.76
CA ARG A 84 0.61 -10.47 20.32
C ARG A 84 -0.43 -9.37 20.51
N THR A 85 -0.40 -8.67 21.64
CA THR A 85 -1.34 -7.58 21.92
C THR A 85 -1.09 -6.40 20.97
N ALA A 86 0.17 -6.08 20.66
CA ALA A 86 0.52 -5.02 19.69
C ALA A 86 0.04 -5.35 18.26
N ARG A 87 0.24 -6.59 17.79
CA ARG A 87 -0.27 -7.07 16.49
C ARG A 87 -1.79 -6.99 16.40
N HIS A 88 -2.47 -7.35 17.49
CA HIS A 88 -3.92 -7.22 17.58
C HIS A 88 -4.36 -5.75 17.54
N ALA A 89 -3.71 -4.88 18.32
CA ALA A 89 -3.97 -3.44 18.33
C ALA A 89 -3.75 -2.79 16.95
N LEU A 90 -2.67 -3.12 16.24
CA LEU A 90 -2.43 -2.66 14.86
C LEU A 90 -3.58 -3.06 13.93
N SER A 91 -4.06 -4.31 14.05
CA SER A 91 -5.17 -4.80 13.24
C SER A 91 -6.47 -4.06 13.54
N LEU A 92 -6.76 -3.77 14.82
CA LEU A 92 -7.92 -2.98 15.24
C LEU A 92 -7.85 -1.55 14.73
N ILE A 93 -6.70 -0.87 14.89
CA ILE A 93 -6.49 0.50 14.41
C ILE A 93 -6.68 0.57 12.90
N ALA A 94 -6.01 -0.31 12.16
CA ALA A 94 -6.07 -0.34 10.70
C ALA A 94 -7.49 -0.56 10.19
N THR A 95 -8.22 -1.52 10.77
CA THR A 95 -9.60 -1.81 10.35
C THR A 95 -10.62 -0.76 10.80
N ALA A 96 -10.37 -0.07 11.93
CA ALA A 96 -11.24 1.01 12.39
C ALA A 96 -11.06 2.32 11.60
N ARG A 97 -9.82 2.62 11.15
CA ARG A 97 -9.48 3.81 10.36
C ARG A 97 -8.45 3.48 9.28
N PRO A 98 -8.84 2.81 8.17
CA PRO A 98 -7.89 2.41 7.12
C PRO A 98 -7.09 3.57 6.55
N SER A 99 -7.77 4.69 6.28
CA SER A 99 -7.13 5.90 5.74
C SER A 99 -6.06 6.47 6.68
N ALA A 100 -6.31 6.52 8.00
CA ALA A 100 -5.34 7.00 8.96
C ALA A 100 -4.09 6.09 8.99
N PHE A 101 -4.28 4.78 8.95
CA PHE A 101 -3.16 3.82 8.91
C PHE A 101 -2.36 3.95 7.61
N ILE A 102 -3.01 3.87 6.45
CA ILE A 102 -2.37 3.88 5.12
C ILE A 102 -1.62 5.20 4.91
N THR A 103 -2.27 6.35 5.10
CA THR A 103 -1.63 7.65 4.85
C THR A 103 -0.48 7.92 5.82
N THR A 104 -0.58 7.48 7.08
CA THR A 104 0.52 7.60 8.04
C THR A 104 1.70 6.73 7.63
N MET A 105 1.45 5.49 7.20
CA MET A 105 2.53 4.60 6.80
C MET A 105 3.21 5.03 5.50
N ALA A 106 2.44 5.52 4.53
CA ALA A 106 3.02 6.10 3.31
C ALA A 106 3.88 7.34 3.63
N LYS A 107 3.46 8.20 4.57
CA LYS A 107 4.27 9.33 5.04
C LYS A 107 5.57 8.88 5.69
N GLU A 108 5.55 7.83 6.52
CA GLU A 108 6.78 7.28 7.12
C GLU A 108 7.71 6.65 6.08
N VAL A 109 7.16 5.98 5.06
CA VAL A 109 7.94 5.48 3.91
C VAL A 109 8.60 6.62 3.14
N ALA A 110 7.85 7.69 2.84
CA ALA A 110 8.40 8.87 2.17
C ALA A 110 9.49 9.56 3.02
N ARG A 111 9.28 9.68 4.33
CA ARG A 111 10.26 10.23 5.27
C ARG A 111 11.54 9.39 5.30
N HIS A 112 11.40 8.07 5.36
CA HIS A 112 12.53 7.13 5.32
C HIS A 112 13.32 7.25 4.01
N ALA A 113 12.63 7.30 2.87
CA ALA A 113 13.25 7.46 1.56
C ALA A 113 14.02 8.79 1.44
N ALA A 114 13.43 9.89 1.92
CA ALA A 114 14.09 11.20 1.94
C ALA A 114 15.35 11.21 2.83
N MET A 115 15.27 10.56 4.01
CA MET A 115 16.43 10.40 4.88
C MET A 115 17.53 9.56 4.23
N ALA A 116 17.17 8.48 3.53
CA ALA A 116 18.13 7.63 2.82
C ALA A 116 18.83 8.35 1.67
N ALA A 117 18.13 9.23 0.94
CA ALA A 117 18.73 10.08 -0.09
C ALA A 117 19.72 11.10 0.50
N ASN A 118 19.41 11.67 1.67
CA ASN A 118 20.25 12.68 2.33
C ASN A 118 21.44 12.08 3.09
N ALA A 119 21.32 10.85 3.59
CA ALA A 119 22.33 10.17 4.41
C ALA A 119 23.59 9.72 3.65
N GLN A 120 23.65 9.91 2.33
CA GLN A 120 24.93 9.88 1.59
C GLN A 120 25.93 10.95 2.12
N SER A 121 25.49 11.85 3.02
CA SER A 121 26.31 12.82 3.75
C SER A 121 26.52 12.56 5.26
N GLN A 122 25.76 11.67 5.92
CA GLN A 122 25.87 11.40 7.37
C GLN A 122 25.48 9.96 7.74
N SER A 123 26.25 9.33 8.64
CA SER A 123 26.11 7.94 9.10
C SER A 123 24.92 7.72 10.04
N ALA A 124 23.69 7.98 9.58
CA ALA A 124 22.49 7.63 10.32
C ALA A 124 22.18 6.13 10.19
N PRO A 125 21.74 5.44 11.26
CA PRO A 125 21.41 4.02 11.22
C PRO A 125 20.04 3.78 10.56
N ILE A 126 19.97 3.99 9.24
CA ILE A 126 18.74 3.85 8.43
C ILE A 126 18.26 2.39 8.34
N HIS A 127 19.21 1.45 8.35
CA HIS A 127 18.97 0.01 8.20
C HIS A 127 18.35 -0.64 9.45
N THR A 128 18.42 0.00 10.62
CA THR A 128 17.85 -0.53 11.88
C THR A 128 16.53 0.12 12.27
N SER A 129 16.02 1.03 11.43
CA SER A 129 14.76 1.71 11.68
C SER A 129 13.60 0.72 11.86
N VAL A 130 12.65 1.10 12.73
CA VAL A 130 11.46 0.30 13.04
C VAL A 130 10.68 -0.04 11.77
N LEU A 131 10.60 0.91 10.83
CA LEU A 131 9.93 0.73 9.55
C LEU A 131 10.53 -0.42 8.73
N VAL A 132 11.86 -0.54 8.72
CA VAL A 132 12.57 -1.60 7.99
C VAL A 132 12.43 -2.95 8.68
N ARG A 133 12.52 -3.00 10.02
CA ARG A 133 12.33 -4.25 10.78
C ARG A 133 10.89 -4.73 10.78
N GLY A 134 9.93 -3.81 10.71
CA GLY A 134 8.49 -4.08 10.74
C GLY A 134 7.88 -4.46 9.38
N LYS A 135 8.67 -4.55 8.29
CA LYS A 135 8.16 -4.84 6.93
C LYS A 135 7.21 -6.05 6.85
N PRO A 136 7.51 -7.21 7.47
CA PRO A 136 6.59 -8.35 7.41
C PRO A 136 5.24 -8.08 8.06
N GLU A 137 5.23 -7.36 9.19
CA GLU A 137 4.01 -7.02 9.91
C GLU A 137 3.21 -5.94 9.18
N ILE A 138 3.88 -4.98 8.53
CA ILE A 138 3.23 -3.98 7.68
C ILE A 138 2.52 -4.67 6.51
N LEU A 139 3.20 -5.58 5.79
CA LEU A 139 2.58 -6.33 4.69
C LEU A 139 1.37 -7.15 5.17
N ARG A 140 1.46 -7.77 6.35
CA ARG A 140 0.32 -8.50 6.94
C ARG A 140 -0.88 -7.59 7.20
N VAL A 141 -0.65 -6.36 7.69
CA VAL A 141 -1.75 -5.40 7.92
C VAL A 141 -2.31 -4.87 6.60
N ILE A 142 -1.46 -4.62 5.59
CA ILE A 142 -1.92 -4.24 4.25
C ILE A 142 -2.76 -5.34 3.62
N GLU A 143 -2.34 -6.61 3.73
CA GLU A 143 -3.13 -7.76 3.25
C GLU A 143 -4.47 -7.87 3.98
N LEU A 144 -4.49 -7.68 5.31
CA LEU A 144 -5.74 -7.60 6.08
C LEU A 144 -6.69 -6.50 5.57
N LEU A 145 -6.14 -5.33 5.23
CA LEU A 145 -6.94 -4.22 4.67
C LEU A 145 -7.43 -4.54 3.27
N ILE A 146 -6.62 -5.17 2.42
CA ILE A 146 -7.05 -5.63 1.09
C ILE A 146 -8.20 -6.64 1.21
N ASP A 147 -8.15 -7.54 2.19
CA ASP A 147 -9.20 -8.54 2.37
C ASP A 147 -10.50 -7.94 2.93
N LYS A 148 -10.40 -7.05 3.93
CA LYS A 148 -11.57 -6.55 4.68
C LYS A 148 -12.09 -5.19 4.24
N MET A 149 -11.23 -4.33 3.71
CA MET A 149 -11.49 -2.90 3.47
C MET A 149 -11.17 -2.52 2.02
N GLN A 150 -11.59 -3.34 1.04
CA GLN A 150 -11.27 -3.17 -0.39
C GLN A 150 -11.59 -1.78 -0.95
N SER A 151 -12.69 -1.17 -0.51
CA SER A 151 -13.08 0.17 -0.96
C SER A 151 -12.07 1.21 -0.48
N ASP A 152 -11.78 1.27 0.82
CA ASP A 152 -10.79 2.20 1.38
C ASP A 152 -9.38 1.99 0.82
N VAL A 153 -9.02 0.74 0.51
CA VAL A 153 -7.73 0.43 -0.14
C VAL A 153 -7.70 0.94 -1.58
N ALA A 154 -8.76 0.76 -2.36
CA ALA A 154 -8.83 1.25 -3.73
C ALA A 154 -8.75 2.78 -3.80
N GLU A 155 -9.31 3.47 -2.80
CA GLU A 155 -9.24 4.93 -2.65
C GLU A 155 -7.80 5.44 -2.47
N LEU A 156 -6.94 4.64 -1.85
CA LEU A 156 -5.56 4.98 -1.49
C LEU A 156 -4.55 3.99 -2.10
N ILE A 157 -4.87 3.46 -3.28
CA ILE A 157 -4.11 2.34 -3.86
C ILE A 157 -2.65 2.71 -4.16
N VAL A 158 -2.38 3.99 -4.43
CA VAL A 158 -1.04 4.49 -4.74
C VAL A 158 -0.19 4.48 -3.47
N GLU A 159 -0.74 4.99 -2.36
CA GLU A 159 -0.12 4.95 -1.04
C GLU A 159 0.10 3.51 -0.57
N VAL A 160 -0.88 2.63 -0.81
CA VAL A 160 -0.75 1.19 -0.54
C VAL A 160 0.37 0.57 -1.37
N MET A 161 0.51 0.97 -2.65
CA MET A 161 1.62 0.51 -3.49
C MET A 161 2.97 1.05 -3.01
N ASP A 162 3.05 2.31 -2.59
CA ASP A 162 4.29 2.90 -2.02
C ASP A 162 4.77 2.10 -0.81
N ILE A 163 3.84 1.77 0.10
CA ILE A 163 4.11 0.91 1.27
C ILE A 163 4.53 -0.48 0.82
N THR A 164 3.79 -1.09 -0.12
CA THR A 164 4.04 -2.44 -0.61
C THR A 164 5.44 -2.54 -1.22
N VAL A 165 5.79 -1.68 -2.18
CA VAL A 165 7.10 -1.68 -2.84
C VAL A 165 8.23 -1.42 -1.84
N HIS A 166 8.02 -0.57 -0.83
CA HIS A 166 9.00 -0.39 0.24
C HIS A 166 9.21 -1.67 1.07
N CYS A 167 8.15 -2.40 1.37
CA CYS A 167 8.21 -3.57 2.23
C CYS A 167 8.65 -4.86 1.52
N LEU A 168 8.44 -4.98 0.21
CA LEU A 168 8.84 -6.16 -0.55
C LEU A 168 10.37 -6.25 -0.74
N ASP A 169 10.85 -7.48 -0.84
CA ASP A 169 12.23 -7.75 -1.24
C ASP A 169 12.40 -7.49 -2.74
N ALA A 170 13.28 -6.57 -3.11
CA ALA A 170 13.48 -6.17 -4.50
C ALA A 170 14.02 -7.31 -5.39
N ALA A 171 14.81 -8.23 -4.83
CA ALA A 171 15.34 -9.37 -5.57
C ALA A 171 14.25 -10.41 -5.83
N GLN A 172 13.40 -10.71 -4.84
CA GLN A 172 12.24 -11.58 -5.01
C GLN A 172 11.22 -11.00 -5.98
N LEU A 173 10.89 -9.71 -5.84
CA LEU A 173 10.00 -9.01 -6.77
C LEU A 173 10.53 -9.06 -8.21
N LYS A 174 11.85 -8.94 -8.39
CA LYS A 174 12.51 -9.07 -9.70
C LYS A 174 12.44 -10.49 -10.27
N GLN A 175 12.53 -11.52 -9.42
CA GLN A 175 12.58 -12.91 -9.86
C GLN A 175 11.21 -13.51 -10.11
N LYS A 176 10.27 -13.27 -9.20
CA LYS A 176 8.94 -13.90 -9.16
C LYS A 176 7.82 -12.97 -9.64
N GLY A 177 8.09 -11.67 -9.65
CA GLY A 177 7.09 -10.66 -9.99
C GLY A 177 6.09 -10.38 -8.89
N LEU A 178 5.26 -9.36 -9.12
CA LEU A 178 4.32 -8.86 -8.11
C LEU A 178 3.24 -9.89 -7.76
N GLN A 179 2.76 -10.64 -8.76
CA GLN A 179 1.71 -11.66 -8.59
C GLN A 179 2.10 -12.75 -7.58
N GLU A 180 3.36 -13.20 -7.58
CA GLU A 180 3.83 -14.23 -6.66
C GLU A 180 4.31 -13.66 -5.33
N THR A 181 4.89 -12.45 -5.33
CA THR A 181 5.48 -11.87 -4.12
C THR A 181 4.40 -11.22 -3.23
N PHE A 182 3.35 -10.65 -3.82
CA PHE A 182 2.22 -10.07 -3.08
C PHE A 182 0.90 -10.14 -3.89
N PRO A 183 0.29 -11.33 -4.02
CA PRO A 183 -0.88 -11.54 -4.89
C PRO A 183 -2.11 -10.71 -4.53
N ALA A 184 -2.25 -10.29 -3.27
CA ALA A 184 -3.41 -9.56 -2.78
C ALA A 184 -3.63 -8.24 -3.54
N ILE A 185 -2.56 -7.48 -3.82
CA ILE A 185 -2.67 -6.17 -4.49
C ILE A 185 -3.01 -6.29 -5.98
N CYS A 186 -2.73 -7.43 -6.60
CA CYS A 186 -3.06 -7.70 -8.00
C CYS A 186 -4.55 -7.98 -8.24
N ARG A 187 -5.36 -8.07 -7.17
CA ARG A 187 -6.82 -8.21 -7.28
C ARG A 187 -7.50 -6.92 -7.75
N PHE A 188 -6.79 -5.78 -7.71
CA PHE A 188 -7.29 -4.49 -8.18
C PHE A 188 -6.96 -4.30 -9.65
N ASN A 189 -7.98 -4.13 -10.50
CA ASN A 189 -7.79 -3.92 -11.95
C ASN A 189 -7.00 -2.64 -12.30
N MET A 190 -6.88 -1.70 -11.36
CA MET A 190 -6.07 -0.49 -11.50
C MET A 190 -4.58 -0.73 -11.27
N VAL A 191 -4.15 -1.95 -10.91
CA VAL A 191 -2.75 -2.32 -10.71
C VAL A 191 -2.31 -3.26 -11.83
N SER A 192 -1.19 -2.96 -12.48
CA SER A 192 -0.58 -3.82 -13.49
C SER A 192 0.94 -3.88 -13.33
N TYR A 193 1.53 -5.05 -13.53
CA TYR A 193 2.97 -5.25 -13.47
C TYR A 193 3.48 -5.86 -14.78
N ASP A 194 4.54 -5.27 -15.34
CA ASP A 194 5.30 -5.87 -16.44
C ASP A 194 6.61 -6.48 -15.91
N ASN A 195 6.67 -7.81 -15.95
CA ASN A 195 7.85 -8.60 -15.56
C ASN A 195 9.11 -8.23 -16.37
N HIS A 196 8.95 -7.89 -17.66
CA HIS A 196 10.08 -7.66 -18.57
C HIS A 196 10.71 -6.28 -18.36
N SER A 197 9.89 -5.21 -18.34
CA SER A 197 10.39 -3.87 -18.10
C SER A 197 10.62 -3.56 -16.62
N ARG A 198 10.08 -4.38 -15.70
CA ARG A 198 10.07 -4.18 -14.24
C ARG A 198 9.40 -2.87 -13.85
N ARG A 199 8.20 -2.69 -14.40
CA ARG A 199 7.38 -1.50 -14.15
C ARG A 199 6.06 -1.90 -13.53
N ILE A 200 5.65 -1.15 -12.51
CA ILE A 200 4.32 -1.25 -11.91
C ILE A 200 3.56 0.01 -12.32
N ALA A 201 2.33 -0.16 -12.79
CA ALA A 201 1.43 0.93 -13.12
C ALA A 201 0.22 0.84 -12.19
N VAL A 202 -0.11 1.96 -11.53
CA VAL A 202 -1.23 2.06 -10.60
C VAL A 202 -2.11 3.25 -10.97
N GLY A 203 -3.36 2.98 -11.29
CA GLY A 203 -4.38 3.99 -11.54
C GLY A 203 -4.94 4.54 -10.22
N ALA A 204 -4.97 5.86 -10.09
CA ALA A 204 -5.47 6.55 -8.90
C ALA A 204 -6.91 7.03 -9.09
N ARG A 205 -7.60 7.25 -7.97
CA ARG A 205 -8.97 7.78 -7.97
C ARG A 205 -9.06 9.21 -8.50
N ASN A 206 -8.01 10.01 -8.34
CA ASN A 206 -7.97 11.39 -8.85
C ASN A 206 -7.61 11.48 -10.34
N GLY A 207 -7.59 10.36 -11.08
CA GLY A 207 -7.31 10.32 -12.52
C GLY A 207 -5.82 10.26 -12.88
N TYR A 208 -4.94 10.30 -11.88
CA TYR A 208 -3.52 10.10 -12.11
C TYR A 208 -3.15 8.62 -12.30
N LEU A 209 -2.03 8.40 -12.97
CA LEU A 209 -1.35 7.12 -13.11
C LEU A 209 0.00 7.24 -12.41
N ALA A 210 0.24 6.43 -11.39
CA ALA A 210 1.55 6.24 -10.78
C ALA A 210 2.30 5.14 -11.54
N LEU A 211 3.46 5.48 -12.09
CA LEU A 211 4.34 4.55 -12.80
C LEU A 211 5.63 4.38 -12.01
N TYR A 212 5.81 3.19 -11.44
CA TYR A 212 6.99 2.79 -10.69
C TYR A 212 7.96 2.08 -11.62
N ASP A 213 9.20 2.58 -11.71
CA ASP A 213 10.29 1.91 -12.41
C ASP A 213 11.27 1.32 -11.39
N GLN A 214 11.26 -0.01 -11.26
CA GLN A 214 12.09 -0.71 -10.28
C GLN A 214 13.59 -0.60 -10.59
N LYS A 215 13.98 -0.35 -11.84
CA LYS A 215 15.40 -0.24 -12.23
C LYS A 215 15.99 1.08 -11.75
N THR A 216 15.20 2.15 -11.77
CA THR A 216 15.63 3.48 -11.34
C THR A 216 15.19 3.84 -9.92
N ALA A 217 14.34 3.01 -9.31
CA ALA A 217 13.68 3.28 -8.03
C ALA A 217 12.94 4.63 -8.02
N LYS A 218 12.37 5.02 -9.17
CA LYS A 218 11.60 6.27 -9.34
C LYS A 218 10.12 5.96 -9.54
N CYS A 219 9.28 6.84 -9.00
CA CYS A 219 7.86 6.89 -9.30
C CYS A 219 7.56 8.16 -10.10
N GLN A 220 6.82 8.03 -11.19
CA GLN A 220 6.34 9.14 -11.99
C GLN A 220 4.81 9.22 -11.90
N MET A 221 4.30 10.40 -11.54
CA MET A 221 2.87 10.69 -11.57
C MET A 221 2.48 11.32 -12.91
N ILE A 222 1.52 10.72 -13.61
CA ILE A 222 1.06 11.15 -14.93
C ILE A 222 -0.43 11.49 -14.83
N ALA A 223 -0.84 12.68 -15.27
CA ALA A 223 -2.25 13.02 -15.41
C ALA A 223 -2.80 12.22 -16.61
N ALA A 224 -3.48 11.10 -16.32
CA ALA A 224 -3.96 10.19 -17.35
C ALA A 224 -5.40 10.54 -17.75
N HIS A 225 -6.29 10.67 -16.78
CA HIS A 225 -7.71 10.97 -16.95
C HIS A 225 -8.09 12.13 -16.02
N GLY A 226 -9.20 12.81 -16.29
CA GLY A 226 -9.81 13.80 -15.37
C GLY A 226 -10.76 13.17 -14.34
N ALA A 227 -11.01 11.86 -14.44
CA ALA A 227 -11.81 11.07 -13.50
C ALA A 227 -11.09 9.77 -13.12
N PRO A 228 -11.59 8.99 -12.15
CA PRO A 228 -10.90 7.81 -11.62
C PRO A 228 -10.42 6.83 -12.70
N VAL A 229 -9.17 6.38 -12.57
CA VAL A 229 -8.60 5.32 -13.41
C VAL A 229 -9.02 3.96 -12.85
N MET A 230 -9.93 3.28 -13.54
CA MET A 230 -10.58 2.06 -13.03
C MET A 230 -9.85 0.79 -13.44
N ALA A 231 -9.15 0.82 -14.57
CA ALA A 231 -8.36 -0.31 -15.01
C ALA A 231 -7.09 0.13 -15.75
N VAL A 232 -6.03 -0.64 -15.55
CA VAL A 232 -4.71 -0.45 -16.15
C VAL A 232 -4.18 -1.81 -16.60
N ALA A 233 -3.58 -1.90 -17.79
CA ALA A 233 -2.97 -3.14 -18.26
C ALA A 233 -1.80 -2.88 -19.20
N PHE A 234 -0.63 -3.45 -18.89
CA PHE A 234 0.49 -3.52 -19.84
C PHE A 234 0.19 -4.49 -20.98
N SER A 235 0.65 -4.16 -22.19
CA SER A 235 0.66 -5.09 -23.30
C SER A 235 1.63 -6.25 -23.01
N PRO A 236 1.44 -7.44 -23.61
CA PRO A 236 2.31 -8.59 -23.37
C PRO A 236 3.79 -8.36 -23.70
N ASP A 237 4.08 -7.43 -24.61
CA ASP A 237 5.45 -7.04 -24.99
C ASP A 237 6.01 -5.86 -24.17
N GLY A 238 5.24 -5.32 -23.22
CA GLY A 238 5.61 -4.19 -22.35
C GLY A 238 5.77 -2.84 -23.07
N ARG A 239 5.49 -2.76 -24.37
CA ARG A 239 5.66 -1.53 -25.18
C ARG A 239 4.51 -0.55 -25.04
N HIS A 240 3.34 -1.04 -24.63
CA HIS A 240 2.14 -0.24 -24.49
C HIS A 240 1.53 -0.43 -23.11
N LEU A 241 0.85 0.61 -22.66
CA LEU A 241 0.01 0.58 -21.47
C LEU A 241 -1.37 1.09 -21.87
N ALA A 242 -2.40 0.35 -21.48
CA ALA A 242 -3.78 0.80 -21.62
C ALA A 242 -4.28 1.27 -20.24
N THR A 243 -4.99 2.40 -20.22
CA THR A 243 -5.64 2.94 -19.02
C THR A 243 -7.07 3.31 -19.35
N TYR A 244 -8.00 3.03 -18.45
CA TYR A 244 -9.42 3.25 -18.71
C TYR A 244 -10.11 3.99 -17.57
N SER A 245 -10.88 5.01 -17.93
CA SER A 245 -11.81 5.69 -17.03
C SER A 245 -13.24 5.43 -17.49
N TYR A 246 -14.01 4.79 -16.61
CA TYR A 246 -15.42 4.51 -16.86
C TYR A 246 -16.28 5.77 -16.81
N GLN A 247 -15.99 6.71 -15.90
CA GLN A 247 -16.77 7.95 -15.77
C GLN A 247 -16.58 8.88 -16.98
N GLU A 248 -15.37 8.92 -17.54
CA GLU A 248 -15.10 9.69 -18.77
C GLU A 248 -15.51 8.94 -20.04
N ASN A 249 -15.82 7.65 -19.91
CA ASN A 249 -15.96 6.71 -21.03
C ASN A 249 -14.73 6.73 -21.96
N LYS A 250 -13.52 6.80 -21.42
CA LYS A 250 -12.28 6.92 -22.22
C LYS A 250 -11.29 5.80 -21.97
N LEU A 251 -10.75 5.28 -23.07
CA LEU A 251 -9.60 4.39 -23.09
C LEU A 251 -8.41 5.14 -23.70
N LEU A 252 -7.31 5.22 -22.96
CA LEU A 252 -6.06 5.81 -23.44
C LEU A 252 -5.00 4.74 -23.62
N PHE A 253 -4.22 4.89 -24.69
CA PHE A 253 -3.04 4.09 -24.96
C PHE A 253 -1.78 4.93 -24.81
N TRP A 254 -0.82 4.37 -24.09
CA TRP A 254 0.46 4.98 -23.81
C TRP A 254 1.57 4.15 -24.42
N GLN A 255 2.51 4.82 -25.09
CA GLN A 255 3.74 4.21 -25.57
C GLN A 255 4.81 4.29 -24.49
N MET A 256 5.41 3.15 -24.18
CA MET A 256 6.48 2.99 -23.21
C MET A 256 7.83 3.02 -23.93
N ALA A 257 8.65 4.05 -23.68
CA ALA A 257 10.01 4.06 -24.22
C ALA A 257 10.90 3.08 -23.42
N ALA A 258 11.62 2.22 -24.13
CA ALA A 258 12.79 1.52 -23.63
C ALA A 258 14.01 2.41 -23.94
N GLY A 259 14.54 3.12 -22.94
CA GLY A 259 15.69 3.97 -23.17
C GLY A 259 16.94 3.13 -23.44
N LEU A 260 17.40 3.08 -24.70
CA LEU A 260 18.72 2.53 -25.06
C LEU A 260 19.87 3.39 -24.48
N PHE A 261 19.58 4.67 -24.14
CA PHE A 261 20.44 5.61 -23.42
C PHE A 261 19.93 5.91 -21.98
N GLY A 262 19.09 5.04 -21.43
CA GLY A 262 18.24 5.27 -20.25
C GLY A 262 18.92 5.47 -18.88
N MET A 263 20.24 5.69 -18.84
CA MET A 263 20.91 6.11 -17.60
C MET A 263 20.74 7.61 -17.31
N MET A 264 20.41 8.45 -18.32
CA MET A 264 20.32 9.91 -18.14
C MET A 264 18.94 10.53 -18.40
N SER A 265 18.01 9.82 -19.05
CA SER A 265 16.65 10.31 -19.25
C SER A 265 15.66 9.29 -18.71
N GLY A 266 14.78 9.72 -17.80
CA GLY A 266 13.78 8.85 -17.15
C GLY A 266 12.89 8.11 -18.14
N SER A 267 12.13 7.14 -17.64
CA SER A 267 11.12 6.39 -18.39
C SER A 267 10.10 7.33 -19.05
N SER A 268 10.33 7.71 -20.30
CA SER A 268 9.37 8.54 -21.06
C SER A 268 8.15 7.70 -21.42
N ILE A 269 6.98 8.16 -20.99
CA ILE A 269 5.67 7.63 -21.35
C ILE A 269 4.90 8.71 -22.09
N LYS A 270 4.29 8.36 -23.23
CA LYS A 270 3.54 9.30 -24.07
C LYS A 270 2.18 8.74 -24.44
N CYS A 271 1.12 9.52 -24.26
CA CYS A 271 -0.20 9.17 -24.77
C CYS A 271 -0.16 9.22 -26.30
N ILE A 272 -0.48 8.10 -26.95
CA ILE A 272 -0.44 7.97 -28.42
C ILE A 272 -1.82 7.88 -29.04
N ARG A 273 -2.84 7.42 -28.29
CA ARG A 273 -4.23 7.38 -28.74
C ARG A 273 -5.20 7.54 -27.58
N SER A 274 -6.36 8.11 -27.92
CA SER A 274 -7.56 8.17 -27.09
C SER A 274 -8.72 7.57 -27.87
N HIS A 275 -9.50 6.72 -27.22
CA HIS A 275 -10.72 6.16 -27.78
C HIS A 275 -11.87 6.45 -26.82
N ASP A 276 -12.97 6.96 -27.38
CA ASP A 276 -14.23 7.01 -26.65
C ASP A 276 -14.85 5.61 -26.63
N THR A 277 -15.35 5.23 -25.46
CA THR A 277 -16.04 3.97 -25.23
C THR A 277 -17.53 4.22 -25.10
N ARG A 278 -18.34 3.21 -25.36
CA ARG A 278 -19.79 3.36 -25.21
C ARG A 278 -20.13 3.67 -23.74
N PRO A 279 -20.94 4.71 -23.48
CA PRO A 279 -21.48 4.95 -22.15
C PRO A 279 -22.24 3.73 -21.67
N ALA A 280 -22.08 3.39 -20.40
CA ALA A 280 -22.90 2.36 -19.79
C ALA A 280 -24.39 2.78 -19.81
N ARG A 281 -25.28 1.80 -19.92
CA ARG A 281 -26.73 2.05 -19.98
C ARG A 281 -27.16 2.84 -18.74
N ALA A 282 -27.71 4.04 -18.97
CA ALA A 282 -28.31 4.89 -17.95
C ALA A 282 -29.48 4.13 -17.28
N GLY A 283 -29.22 3.53 -16.12
CA GLY A 283 -30.21 2.70 -15.43
C GLY A 283 -29.67 1.92 -14.24
N SER A 284 -28.36 1.73 -14.14
CA SER A 284 -27.76 1.08 -12.97
C SER A 284 -27.18 2.14 -12.03
N ASN A 285 -27.80 2.34 -10.86
CA ASN A 285 -27.19 2.97 -9.69
C ASN A 285 -26.04 2.08 -9.15
N THR A 286 -25.07 1.77 -10.01
CA THR A 286 -23.95 0.90 -9.69
C THR A 286 -22.94 1.75 -8.94
N SER A 287 -22.73 1.44 -7.66
CA SER A 287 -21.73 2.13 -6.85
C SER A 287 -20.36 2.01 -7.52
N LEU A 288 -19.51 3.03 -7.37
CA LEU A 288 -18.12 2.98 -7.86
C LEU A 288 -17.38 1.75 -7.34
N ASN A 289 -17.70 1.32 -6.12
CA ASN A 289 -17.18 0.09 -5.51
C ASN A 289 -17.54 -1.18 -6.29
N SER A 290 -18.72 -1.25 -6.90
CA SER A 290 -19.10 -2.35 -7.77
C SER A 290 -18.41 -2.26 -9.14
N LEU A 291 -18.17 -1.04 -9.65
CA LEU A 291 -17.46 -0.81 -10.91
C LEU A 291 -15.98 -1.15 -10.82
N LEU A 292 -15.34 -0.87 -9.67
CA LEU A 292 -13.96 -1.23 -9.37
C LEU A 292 -13.67 -2.73 -9.57
N LYS A 293 -14.67 -3.58 -9.27
CA LYS A 293 -14.59 -5.04 -9.46
C LYS A 293 -14.96 -5.47 -10.88
N GLY A 294 -15.79 -4.70 -11.56
CA GLY A 294 -16.39 -5.09 -12.85
C GLY A 294 -15.59 -4.69 -14.08
N VAL A 295 -14.72 -3.68 -13.99
CA VAL A 295 -14.00 -3.14 -15.15
C VAL A 295 -12.60 -3.73 -15.23
N ARG A 296 -12.28 -4.40 -16.34
CA ARG A 296 -10.96 -5.00 -16.61
C ARG A 296 -10.51 -4.75 -18.05
N LEU A 297 -9.20 -4.65 -18.23
CA LEU A 297 -8.55 -4.53 -19.54
C LEU A 297 -7.82 -5.84 -19.85
N VAL A 298 -8.11 -6.43 -21.00
CA VAL A 298 -7.51 -7.70 -21.43
C VAL A 298 -6.87 -7.53 -22.78
N TRP A 299 -5.55 -7.65 -22.85
CA TRP A 299 -4.82 -7.68 -24.11
C TRP A 299 -4.98 -9.03 -24.78
N ILE A 300 -5.54 -9.04 -25.99
CA ILE A 300 -5.69 -10.24 -26.82
C ILE A 300 -4.56 -10.37 -27.84
N THR A 301 -3.92 -9.26 -28.20
CA THR A 301 -2.69 -9.22 -28.99
C THR A 301 -1.80 -8.10 -28.46
N GLN A 302 -0.59 -7.93 -29.00
CA GLN A 302 0.29 -6.78 -28.66
C GLN A 302 -0.31 -5.40 -28.99
N LYS A 303 -1.36 -5.36 -29.82
CA LYS A 303 -1.98 -4.12 -30.31
C LYS A 303 -3.47 -4.03 -30.02
N ASN A 304 -4.10 -5.09 -29.54
CA ASN A 304 -5.55 -5.12 -29.33
C ASN A 304 -5.87 -5.38 -27.87
N VAL A 305 -6.70 -4.52 -27.30
CA VAL A 305 -7.21 -4.65 -25.94
C VAL A 305 -8.73 -4.75 -25.98
N ILE A 306 -9.29 -5.53 -25.07
CA ILE A 306 -10.73 -5.58 -24.81
C ILE A 306 -10.98 -4.90 -23.48
N VAL A 307 -11.88 -3.92 -23.48
CA VAL A 307 -12.49 -3.35 -22.29
C VAL A 307 -13.68 -4.23 -21.94
N LEU A 308 -13.66 -4.80 -20.74
CA LEU A 308 -14.73 -5.63 -20.20
C LEU A 308 -15.30 -4.88 -19.01
N THR A 309 -16.59 -4.57 -19.04
CA THR A 309 -17.28 -3.82 -17.98
C THR A 309 -18.15 -4.74 -17.13
N GLY A 310 -18.53 -4.28 -15.93
CA GLY A 310 -19.24 -5.10 -14.95
C GLY A 310 -20.65 -5.54 -15.38
N ASP A 311 -21.21 -4.91 -16.40
CA ASP A 311 -22.48 -5.29 -17.05
C ASP A 311 -22.30 -6.37 -18.14
N GLY A 312 -21.08 -6.90 -18.31
CA GLY A 312 -20.74 -7.91 -19.31
C GLY A 312 -20.52 -7.34 -20.71
N SER A 313 -20.49 -6.01 -20.88
CA SER A 313 -20.20 -5.42 -22.19
C SER A 313 -18.72 -5.60 -22.54
N GLU A 314 -18.46 -5.95 -23.80
CA GLU A 314 -17.11 -6.12 -24.34
C GLU A 314 -16.89 -5.17 -25.51
N GLN A 315 -15.81 -4.40 -25.46
CA GLN A 315 -15.45 -3.47 -26.52
C GLN A 315 -13.97 -3.64 -26.87
N LYS A 316 -13.68 -3.95 -28.14
CA LYS A 316 -12.32 -4.16 -28.63
C LYS A 316 -11.77 -2.87 -29.24
N PHE A 317 -10.55 -2.52 -28.86
CA PHE A 317 -9.82 -1.36 -29.36
C PHE A 317 -8.43 -1.76 -29.83
N SER A 318 -7.90 -0.99 -30.78
CA SER A 318 -6.55 -1.15 -31.29
C SER A 318 -5.68 0.08 -30.96
N VAL A 319 -4.44 -0.21 -30.58
CA VAL A 319 -3.33 0.73 -30.47
C VAL A 319 -2.94 1.28 -31.82
#